data_AF-G0QMT2-F1
#
_entry.id   AF-G0QMT2-F1
#
_cell.length_a   1.000
_cell.length_b   1.000
_cell.length_c   1.000
_cell.angle_alpha   90.00
_cell.angle_beta   90.00
_cell.angle_gamma   90.00
#
_symmetry.space_group_name_H-M   'P 1'
#
loop_
_entity.id
_entity.type
_entity.pdbx_description
1 polymer ?
#
loop_
_entity_poly.entity_id
_entity_poly.type
_entity_poly.pdbx_seq_one_letter_code
_entity_poly.pdbx_strand_id
1 'polypeptide(L)'
;MISAHTQSRLANVFQSISDGEQKTEVFRQVLAEQKSFEPYASFCRLDIGKKGYLISSDLQQFLQQNQIYATLNEIQNIIFNLSSTIDGRLAYSNFAEGILPQEDRRLKQLVNLRESYYIEDGQTLPYESEWALVRVFEQEIKNLRNTENLKKILQRSLDFNKLNCFNSIDRLGLGYLDIQSIDEFMTSCDQALNEEQLVALFRKLRSSNCQITYTQFVQIISLNNEQNIQQSSPSKLSQYTPQKNDSHKKDFLYQSYLQRSASLEKSRNINNFCSQQLNQPRNRYSSTNKKQENSLYRINNNGLKESSLLQNKSPLKQNEEEQLVKALKQQIVLDRDLEDLKNQLALRRDFNIEDAFRIIDQNGRGFVSKIEFESALNKIGIFPSKNELFLFFQRYDKDNDGLLQYSEFNDLISPQNFEFAYLSKSREPLYCDPENGLFNFSTETRRIFQKLMNKIFLSEVEAEIIRQQLNIRPLFSVYNAFQAIDNLDSGFITLQNFKQILNDYGIFVCKDDLKSLVKRYDKNEDFKITYKEFINELMPKSPLKQY
;
A
#
# COMPACT_ATOMS: atom_id res chain seq x y z
N MET A 1 -25.66 10.40 32.02
CA MET A 1 -25.43 9.80 30.69
C MET A 1 -25.36 10.91 29.66
N ILE A 2 -24.59 10.75 28.58
CA ILE A 2 -24.69 11.63 27.41
C ILE A 2 -25.80 11.15 26.46
N SER A 3 -26.31 12.05 25.63
CA SER A 3 -27.31 11.81 24.60
C SER A 3 -26.73 11.05 23.39
N ALA A 4 -27.60 10.37 22.63
CA ALA A 4 -27.22 9.65 21.40
C ALA A 4 -26.51 10.54 20.37
N HIS A 5 -26.88 11.83 20.29
CA HIS A 5 -26.21 12.82 19.43
C HIS A 5 -24.75 13.05 19.83
N THR A 6 -24.49 13.12 21.15
CA THR A 6 -23.14 13.28 21.70
C THR A 6 -22.34 11.97 21.67
N GLN A 7 -23.02 10.81 21.72
CA GLN A 7 -22.42 9.50 21.48
C GLN A 7 -21.97 9.36 20.02
N SER A 8 -22.82 9.67 19.03
CA SER A 8 -22.40 9.69 17.62
C SER A 8 -21.26 10.69 17.37
N ARG A 9 -21.29 11.89 17.98
CA ARG A 9 -20.15 12.83 17.89
C ARG A 9 -18.84 12.26 18.46
N LEU A 10 -18.90 11.38 19.46
CA LEU A 10 -17.75 10.69 20.03
C LEU A 10 -17.30 9.52 19.13
N ALA A 11 -18.23 8.75 18.57
CA ALA A 11 -17.96 7.71 17.58
C ALA A 11 -17.26 8.27 16.33
N ASN A 12 -17.73 9.41 15.81
CA ASN A 12 -17.08 10.12 14.70
C ASN A 12 -15.61 10.51 15.00
N VAL A 13 -15.26 10.86 16.24
CA VAL A 13 -13.87 11.11 16.64
C VAL A 13 -13.04 9.82 16.56
N PHE A 14 -13.55 8.70 17.07
CA PHE A 14 -12.84 7.42 16.98
C PHE A 14 -12.68 6.93 15.53
N GLN A 15 -13.73 7.01 14.72
CA GLN A 15 -13.69 6.65 13.30
C GLN A 15 -12.64 7.49 12.54
N SER A 16 -12.59 8.80 12.77
CA SER A 16 -11.54 9.65 12.17
C SER A 16 -10.12 9.31 12.64
N ILE A 17 -9.93 8.79 13.86
CA ILE A 17 -8.61 8.38 14.37
C ILE A 17 -8.20 7.05 13.74
N SER A 18 -9.13 6.09 13.67
CA SER A 18 -9.01 4.83 12.92
C SER A 18 -8.57 5.08 11.47
N ASP A 19 -9.40 5.81 10.72
CA ASP A 19 -9.25 5.94 9.28
C ASP A 19 -8.04 6.82 8.92
N GLY A 20 -7.66 7.73 9.82
CA GLY A 20 -6.45 8.53 9.70
C GLY A 20 -5.18 7.70 9.93
N GLU A 21 -5.16 6.85 10.96
CA GLU A 21 -4.01 6.01 11.26
C GLU A 21 -3.82 4.86 10.26
N GLN A 22 -4.90 4.33 9.67
CA GLN A 22 -4.80 3.43 8.51
C GLN A 22 -4.11 4.13 7.34
N LYS A 23 -4.53 5.35 6.99
CA LYS A 23 -3.91 6.14 5.90
C LYS A 23 -2.45 6.50 6.18
N THR A 24 -2.09 6.84 7.42
CA THR A 24 -0.68 7.05 7.76
C THR A 24 0.12 5.76 7.63
N GLU A 25 -0.39 4.63 8.10
CA GLU A 25 0.30 3.34 8.03
C GLU A 25 0.59 2.92 6.57
N VAL A 26 -0.32 3.16 5.62
CA VAL A 26 -0.05 2.97 4.18
C VAL A 26 1.14 3.84 3.73
N PHE A 27 1.18 5.13 4.08
CA PHE A 27 2.35 5.96 3.76
C PHE A 27 3.64 5.50 4.45
N ARG A 28 3.57 4.94 5.66
CA ARG A 28 4.74 4.31 6.33
C ARG A 28 5.23 3.09 5.57
N GLN A 29 4.32 2.28 5.02
CA GLN A 29 4.66 1.13 4.17
C GLN A 29 5.28 1.61 2.85
N VAL A 30 4.66 2.56 2.14
CA VAL A 30 5.22 3.15 0.91
C VAL A 30 6.61 3.74 1.13
N LEU A 31 6.84 4.44 2.25
CA LEU A 31 8.16 4.94 2.65
C LEU A 31 9.17 3.80 2.88
N ALA A 32 8.77 2.78 3.63
CA ALA A 32 9.62 1.64 3.94
C ALA A 32 9.94 0.77 2.72
N GLU A 33 9.09 0.72 1.70
CA GLU A 33 9.37 0.00 0.44
C GLU A 33 10.43 0.69 -0.43
N GLN A 34 10.63 2.01 -0.29
CA GLN A 34 11.66 2.71 -1.07
C GLN A 34 13.05 2.16 -0.74
N LYS A 35 13.71 1.54 -1.73
CA LYS A 35 15.02 0.88 -1.53
C LYS A 35 16.10 1.85 -1.04
N SER A 36 15.95 3.12 -1.35
CA SER A 36 16.82 4.25 -0.98
C SER A 36 16.48 4.88 0.38
N PHE A 37 15.39 4.49 1.04
CA PHE A 37 15.03 5.04 2.35
C PHE A 37 15.82 4.37 3.47
N GLU A 38 16.47 5.17 4.31
CA GLU A 38 17.08 4.73 5.56
C GLU A 38 16.65 5.71 6.67
N PRO A 39 16.12 5.24 7.83
CA PRO A 39 15.53 6.11 8.84
C PRO A 39 16.51 7.07 9.50
N TYR A 40 17.77 6.69 9.70
CA TYR A 40 18.78 7.54 10.33
C TYR A 40 19.26 8.64 9.37
N ALA A 41 19.55 8.31 8.11
CA ALA A 41 19.76 9.30 7.06
C ALA A 41 18.57 10.29 6.97
N SER A 42 17.34 9.77 7.07
CA SER A 42 16.11 10.59 7.09
C SER A 42 15.98 11.47 8.34
N PHE A 43 16.48 11.03 9.50
CA PHE A 43 16.56 11.83 10.71
C PHE A 43 17.58 12.96 10.55
N CYS A 44 18.78 12.66 10.01
CA CYS A 44 19.81 13.65 9.71
C CYS A 44 19.36 14.70 8.68
N ARG A 45 18.54 14.32 7.69
CA ARG A 45 17.92 15.24 6.71
C ARG A 45 17.05 16.32 7.38
N LEU A 46 16.47 16.03 8.55
CA LEU A 46 15.71 17.00 9.35
C LEU A 46 16.60 17.68 10.41
N ASP A 47 17.53 16.96 11.05
CA ASP A 47 18.46 17.51 12.05
C ASP A 47 19.63 18.27 11.42
N ILE A 48 19.32 19.34 10.67
CA ILE A 48 20.29 20.23 10.02
C ILE A 48 21.29 20.81 11.03
N GLY A 49 20.85 21.01 12.28
CA GLY A 49 21.70 21.49 13.38
C GLY A 49 22.56 20.41 14.06
N LYS A 50 22.47 19.14 13.65
CA LYS A 50 23.22 17.99 14.19
C LYS A 50 23.16 17.90 15.73
N LYS A 51 21.97 18.16 16.28
CA LYS A 51 21.66 18.21 17.72
C LYS A 51 21.48 16.83 18.36
N GLY A 52 21.22 15.79 17.56
CA GLY A 52 20.79 14.46 18.03
C GLY A 52 19.31 14.37 18.40
N TYR A 53 18.53 15.43 18.17
CA TYR A 53 17.09 15.49 18.42
C TYR A 53 16.42 16.53 17.51
N LEU A 54 15.20 16.22 17.08
CA LEU A 54 14.37 17.14 16.29
C LEU A 54 13.49 18.00 17.21
N ILE A 55 13.30 19.26 16.82
CA ILE A 55 12.33 20.20 17.41
C ILE A 55 11.40 20.73 16.33
N SER A 56 10.37 21.48 16.74
CA SER A 56 9.30 21.93 15.84
C SER A 56 9.78 22.79 14.66
N SER A 57 10.88 23.55 14.83
CA SER A 57 11.47 24.34 13.73
C SER A 57 12.06 23.47 12.62
N ASP A 58 12.62 22.30 12.96
CA ASP A 58 13.30 21.41 12.01
C ASP A 58 12.30 20.77 11.06
N LEU A 59 11.23 20.21 11.65
CA LEU A 59 10.12 19.65 10.90
C LEU A 59 9.37 20.75 10.12
N GLN A 60 9.24 21.97 10.67
CA GLN A 60 8.67 23.10 9.93
C GLN A 60 9.51 23.50 8.71
N GLN A 61 10.83 23.58 8.84
CA GLN A 61 11.73 23.89 7.73
C GLN A 61 11.69 22.79 6.65
N PHE A 62 11.73 21.51 7.05
CA PHE A 62 11.62 20.38 6.13
C PHE A 62 10.30 20.36 5.34
N LEU A 63 9.18 20.63 6.02
CA LEU A 63 7.85 20.70 5.39
C LEU A 63 7.75 21.90 4.44
N GLN A 64 8.24 23.08 4.84
CA GLN A 64 8.25 24.28 3.99
C GLN A 64 9.12 24.10 2.74
N GLN A 65 10.30 23.49 2.86
CA GLN A 65 11.14 23.11 1.72
C GLN A 65 10.40 22.20 0.72
N ASN A 66 9.52 21.34 1.23
CA ASN A 66 8.69 20.43 0.44
C ASN A 66 7.27 20.95 0.13
N GLN A 67 7.04 22.27 0.28
CA GLN A 67 5.78 22.97 -0.05
C GLN A 67 4.55 22.52 0.78
N ILE A 68 4.76 21.89 1.94
CA ILE A 68 3.69 21.54 2.88
C ILE A 68 3.54 22.62 3.96
N TYR A 69 2.37 23.26 4.00
CA TYR A 69 2.08 24.35 4.93
C TYR A 69 1.34 23.85 6.18
N ALA A 70 2.03 23.93 7.32
CA ALA A 70 1.48 23.67 8.64
C ALA A 70 1.86 24.77 9.65
N THR A 71 0.95 25.03 10.57
CA THR A 71 1.13 25.99 11.67
C THR A 71 2.10 25.44 12.71
N LEU A 72 2.74 26.32 13.48
CA LEU A 72 3.68 25.89 14.52
C LEU A 72 3.00 25.00 15.58
N ASN A 73 1.71 25.25 15.90
CA ASN A 73 0.94 24.43 16.84
C ASN A 73 0.69 23.01 16.30
N GLU A 74 0.34 22.87 15.02
CA GLU A 74 0.18 21.55 14.38
C GLU A 74 1.48 20.75 14.44
N ILE A 75 2.62 21.40 14.17
CA ILE A 75 3.95 20.77 14.16
C ILE A 75 4.42 20.44 15.59
N GLN A 76 4.16 21.30 16.57
CA GLN A 76 4.37 21.01 17.99
C GLN A 76 3.56 19.78 18.44
N ASN A 77 2.30 19.66 18.01
CA ASN A 77 1.47 18.49 18.30
C ASN A 77 2.01 17.21 17.66
N ILE A 78 2.60 17.25 16.45
CA ILE A 78 3.29 16.09 15.85
C ILE A 78 4.51 15.69 16.68
N ILE A 79 5.38 16.64 17.02
CA ILE A 79 6.57 16.39 17.83
C ILE A 79 6.20 15.80 19.20
N PHE A 80 5.17 16.33 19.86
CA PHE A 80 4.64 15.83 21.13
C PHE A 80 4.04 14.42 21.00
N ASN A 81 3.18 14.18 20.01
CA ASN A 81 2.54 12.88 19.78
C ASN A 81 3.54 11.77 19.39
N LEU A 82 4.65 12.12 18.73
CA LEU A 82 5.71 11.17 18.42
C LEU A 82 6.69 10.97 19.59
N SER A 83 6.98 12.00 20.37
CA SER A 83 7.90 11.89 21.50
C SER A 83 7.35 11.04 22.66
N SER A 84 8.23 10.79 23.63
CA SER A 84 7.92 10.26 24.96
C SER A 84 8.31 11.26 26.07
N THR A 85 8.81 12.45 25.69
CA THR A 85 9.20 13.54 26.60
C THR A 85 8.41 14.81 26.31
N ILE A 86 8.15 15.60 27.36
CA ILE A 86 7.35 16.84 27.31
C ILE A 86 8.24 18.06 26.97
N ASP A 87 9.55 17.87 26.82
CA ASP A 87 10.55 18.91 26.55
C ASP A 87 10.56 19.44 25.10
N GLY A 88 9.59 19.03 24.28
CA GLY A 88 9.46 19.45 22.88
C GLY A 88 10.51 18.88 21.94
N ARG A 89 11.24 17.83 22.36
CA ARG A 89 12.27 17.15 21.57
C ARG A 89 11.80 15.78 21.11
N LEU A 90 12.16 15.41 19.88
CA LEU A 90 11.91 14.09 19.31
C LEU A 90 13.25 13.38 19.07
N ALA A 91 13.51 12.33 19.85
CA ALA A 91 14.69 11.48 19.71
C ALA A 91 14.54 10.51 18.51
N TYR A 92 15.69 10.05 17.97
CA TYR A 92 15.72 9.16 16.80
C TYR A 92 14.86 7.90 16.95
N SER A 93 14.87 7.24 18.12
CA SER A 93 14.04 6.05 18.41
C SER A 93 12.56 6.28 18.12
N ASN A 94 12.06 7.42 18.58
CA ASN A 94 10.66 7.82 18.51
C ASN A 94 10.28 8.35 17.12
N PHE A 95 11.22 9.02 16.44
CA PHE A 95 11.09 9.39 15.03
C PHE A 95 10.95 8.15 14.15
N ALA A 96 11.88 7.19 14.28
CA ALA A 96 11.85 5.93 13.54
C ALA A 96 10.58 5.12 13.85
N GLU A 97 10.16 5.03 15.11
CA GLU A 97 8.88 4.42 15.49
C GLU A 97 7.66 5.15 14.89
N GLY A 98 7.74 6.48 14.72
CA GLY A 98 6.66 7.27 14.12
C GLY A 98 6.48 7.11 12.61
N ILE A 99 7.58 6.88 11.87
CA ILE A 99 7.58 6.82 10.40
C ILE A 99 7.67 5.40 9.80
N LEU A 100 8.08 4.40 10.59
CA LEU A 100 8.17 3.01 10.12
C LEU A 100 6.82 2.26 10.24
N PRO A 101 6.57 1.24 9.39
CA PRO A 101 5.40 0.37 9.52
C PRO A 101 5.27 -0.26 10.89
N GLN A 102 4.03 -0.46 11.32
CA GLN A 102 3.65 -1.10 12.57
C GLN A 102 2.95 -2.45 12.33
N GLU A 103 2.30 -2.63 11.17
CA GLU A 103 1.75 -3.91 10.72
C GLU A 103 2.81 -4.83 10.09
N ASP A 104 3.44 -4.42 8.97
CA ASP A 104 4.46 -5.26 8.31
C ASP A 104 5.80 -5.25 9.06
N ARG A 105 5.91 -6.17 10.02
CA ARG A 105 7.13 -6.48 10.78
C ARG A 105 8.30 -6.88 9.88
N ARG A 106 8.06 -7.57 8.75
CA ARG A 106 9.09 -8.01 7.81
C ARG A 106 9.63 -6.81 7.02
N LEU A 107 8.78 -5.90 6.58
CA LEU A 107 9.20 -4.65 5.94
C LEU A 107 9.96 -3.76 6.93
N LYS A 108 9.48 -3.63 8.18
CA LYS A 108 10.21 -2.93 9.26
C LYS A 108 11.60 -3.53 9.52
N GLN A 109 11.72 -4.85 9.51
CA GLN A 109 13.02 -5.54 9.60
C GLN A 109 13.92 -5.27 8.38
N LEU A 110 13.36 -5.30 7.15
CA LEU A 110 14.13 -5.02 5.93
C LEU A 110 14.68 -3.60 5.87
N VAL A 111 13.95 -2.60 6.37
CA VAL A 111 14.49 -1.23 6.50
C VAL A 111 15.63 -1.17 7.50
N ASN A 112 15.48 -1.80 8.66
CA ASN A 112 16.49 -1.83 9.72
C ASN A 112 17.76 -2.65 9.36
N LEU A 113 17.79 -3.30 8.19
CA LEU A 113 18.94 -4.02 7.64
C LEU A 113 19.66 -3.25 6.51
N ARG A 114 19.23 -2.02 6.19
CA ARG A 114 19.87 -1.19 5.16
C ARG A 114 21.15 -0.54 5.68
N GLU A 115 22.09 -0.33 4.77
CA GLU A 115 23.31 0.41 5.05
C GLU A 115 22.99 1.91 5.18
N SER A 116 23.38 2.52 6.31
CA SER A 116 23.24 3.96 6.54
C SER A 116 24.16 4.75 5.62
N TYR A 117 23.62 5.74 4.92
CA TYR A 117 24.39 6.66 4.07
C TYR A 117 24.43 8.07 4.65
N TYR A 118 25.46 8.83 4.26
CA TYR A 118 25.60 10.24 4.63
C TYR A 118 24.80 11.14 3.68
N ILE A 119 24.32 12.27 4.19
CA ILE A 119 23.65 13.34 3.43
C ILE A 119 24.43 14.62 3.70
N GLU A 120 24.82 15.34 2.65
CA GLU A 120 25.55 16.60 2.76
C GLU A 120 24.65 17.76 3.24
N ASP A 121 25.26 18.82 3.78
CA ASP A 121 24.53 19.87 4.48
C ASP A 121 23.70 20.71 3.49
N GLY A 122 22.38 20.50 3.50
CA GLY A 122 21.43 21.10 2.56
C GLY A 122 21.02 20.17 1.40
N GLN A 123 21.57 18.97 1.30
CA GLN A 123 21.16 17.95 0.33
C GLN A 123 19.81 17.31 0.75
N THR A 124 18.99 16.94 -0.23
CA THR A 124 17.75 16.16 -0.01
C THR A 124 18.05 14.66 0.16
N LEU A 125 17.09 13.93 0.71
CA LEU A 125 17.02 12.48 0.50
C LEU A 125 16.88 12.17 -1.01
N PRO A 126 17.15 10.91 -1.44
CA PRO A 126 16.71 10.40 -2.73
C PRO A 126 15.21 10.66 -2.94
N TYR A 127 14.81 11.07 -4.15
CA TYR A 127 13.52 11.71 -4.43
C TYR A 127 12.32 10.95 -3.89
N GLU A 128 12.29 9.63 -4.07
CA GLU A 128 11.19 8.75 -3.66
C GLU A 128 11.09 8.68 -2.12
N SER A 129 12.24 8.74 -1.44
CA SER A 129 12.34 8.72 0.03
C SER A 129 11.95 10.06 0.64
N GLU A 130 12.41 11.19 0.06
CA GLU A 130 11.94 12.52 0.49
C GLU A 130 10.41 12.64 0.28
N TRP A 131 9.91 12.24 -0.90
CA TRP A 131 8.49 12.28 -1.26
C TRP A 131 7.64 11.48 -0.27
N ALA A 132 8.02 10.23 0.03
CA ALA A 132 7.23 9.38 0.91
C ALA A 132 7.28 9.84 2.37
N LEU A 133 8.43 10.34 2.84
CA LEU A 133 8.58 10.91 4.19
C LEU A 133 7.70 12.15 4.37
N VAL A 134 7.64 13.01 3.34
CA VAL A 134 6.74 14.17 3.30
C VAL A 134 5.28 13.73 3.37
N ARG A 135 4.87 12.67 2.67
CA ARG A 135 3.48 12.16 2.72
C ARG A 135 3.09 11.60 4.09
N VAL A 136 3.99 10.90 4.80
CA VAL A 136 3.74 10.46 6.19
C VAL A 136 3.41 11.66 7.09
N PHE A 137 4.21 12.72 7.05
CA PHE A 137 3.96 13.92 7.86
C PHE A 137 2.75 14.73 7.39
N GLU A 138 2.52 14.86 6.08
CA GLU A 138 1.34 15.52 5.52
C GLU A 138 0.04 14.81 5.92
N GLN A 139 0.04 13.47 5.95
CA GLN A 139 -1.12 12.71 6.41
C GLN A 139 -1.36 12.88 7.91
N GLU A 140 -0.31 12.92 8.74
CA GLU A 140 -0.46 13.27 10.15
C GLU A 140 -1.01 14.69 10.36
N ILE A 141 -0.62 15.67 9.54
CA ILE A 141 -1.21 17.02 9.55
C ILE A 141 -2.71 16.97 9.19
N LYS A 142 -3.09 16.20 8.16
CA LYS A 142 -4.51 16.00 7.78
C LYS A 142 -5.31 15.32 8.88
N ASN A 143 -4.76 14.28 9.51
CA ASN A 143 -5.34 13.56 10.63
C ASN A 143 -5.58 14.49 11.83
N LEU A 144 -4.58 15.29 12.19
CA LEU A 144 -4.69 16.29 13.26
C LEU A 144 -5.78 17.31 12.97
N ARG A 145 -5.80 17.91 11.77
CA ARG A 145 -6.82 18.88 11.34
C ARG A 145 -8.24 18.31 11.44
N ASN A 146 -8.47 17.11 10.91
CA ASN A 146 -9.79 16.49 10.95
C ASN A 146 -10.22 16.14 12.37
N THR A 147 -9.34 15.48 13.13
CA THR A 147 -9.62 15.06 14.51
C THR A 147 -9.87 16.27 15.41
N GLU A 148 -9.05 17.33 15.34
CA GLU A 148 -9.23 18.53 16.16
C GLU A 148 -10.56 19.25 15.85
N ASN A 149 -11.00 19.27 14.58
CA ASN A 149 -12.32 19.80 14.21
C ASN A 149 -13.47 18.95 14.77
N LEU A 150 -13.37 17.62 14.72
CA LEU A 150 -14.36 16.72 15.32
C LEU A 150 -14.38 16.83 16.86
N LYS A 151 -13.22 16.97 17.52
CA LYS A 151 -13.15 17.29 18.97
C LYS A 151 -13.86 18.61 19.28
N LYS A 152 -13.65 19.67 18.49
CA LYS A 152 -14.36 20.97 18.65
C LYS A 152 -15.87 20.83 18.49
N ILE A 153 -16.35 19.96 17.61
CA ILE A 153 -17.79 19.68 17.43
C ILE A 153 -18.35 18.88 18.62
N LEU A 154 -17.63 17.86 19.08
CA LEU A 154 -17.99 17.05 20.25
C LEU A 154 -18.07 17.91 21.53
N GLN A 155 -17.07 18.74 21.80
CA GLN A 155 -17.03 19.60 23.00
C GLN A 155 -18.08 20.73 23.00
N ARG A 156 -18.68 21.06 21.84
CA ARG A 156 -19.81 22.00 21.71
C ARG A 156 -21.17 21.37 22.03
N SER A 157 -21.22 20.12 22.48
CA SER A 157 -22.46 19.46 22.89
C SER A 157 -22.83 19.86 24.32
N LEU A 158 -24.09 20.24 24.57
CA LEU A 158 -24.52 20.83 25.86
C LEU A 158 -24.37 19.89 27.06
N ASP A 159 -24.36 18.59 26.80
CA ASP A 159 -24.20 17.48 27.74
C ASP A 159 -22.77 16.91 27.80
N PHE A 160 -21.83 17.49 27.03
CA PHE A 160 -20.45 17.00 26.96
C PHE A 160 -19.77 17.04 28.33
N ASN A 161 -19.32 15.87 28.79
CA ASN A 161 -18.56 15.73 30.02
C ASN A 161 -17.60 14.55 29.86
N LYS A 162 -16.29 14.79 30.07
CA LYS A 162 -15.23 13.82 29.78
C LYS A 162 -15.42 12.47 30.53
N LEU A 163 -15.98 12.48 31.74
CA LEU A 163 -16.32 11.27 32.51
C LEU A 163 -17.59 10.58 31.98
N ASN A 164 -18.66 11.33 31.68
CA ASN A 164 -19.88 10.74 31.13
C ASN A 164 -19.65 10.10 29.74
N CYS A 165 -18.73 10.65 28.95
CA CYS A 165 -18.32 10.07 27.67
C CYS A 165 -17.60 8.73 27.86
N PHE A 166 -16.66 8.65 28.80
CA PHE A 166 -15.97 7.39 29.16
C PHE A 166 -16.98 6.33 29.63
N ASN A 167 -17.82 6.69 30.59
CA ASN A 167 -18.82 5.80 31.19
C ASN A 167 -19.96 5.39 30.23
N SER A 168 -20.08 6.00 29.04
CA SER A 168 -21.01 5.51 27.99
C SER A 168 -20.45 4.36 27.15
N ILE A 169 -19.13 4.17 27.20
CA ILE A 169 -18.39 3.08 26.56
C ILE A 169 -18.08 2.01 27.61
N ASP A 170 -17.57 2.40 28.78
CA ASP A 170 -17.34 1.53 29.94
C ASP A 170 -18.65 1.16 30.66
N ARG A 171 -19.51 0.40 29.97
CA ARG A 171 -20.81 -0.06 30.47
C ARG A 171 -20.70 -1.08 31.62
N LEU A 172 -19.55 -1.74 31.73
CA LEU A 172 -19.27 -2.77 32.73
C LEU A 172 -18.52 -2.23 33.97
N GLY A 173 -18.00 -1.00 33.92
CA GLY A 173 -17.29 -0.35 35.02
C GLY A 173 -15.87 -0.88 35.26
N LEU A 174 -15.18 -1.29 34.18
CA LEU A 174 -13.84 -1.89 34.21
C LEU A 174 -12.74 -0.86 34.52
N GLY A 175 -13.00 0.44 34.32
CA GLY A 175 -12.02 1.52 34.49
C GLY A 175 -11.04 1.68 33.32
N TYR A 176 -11.21 0.87 32.27
CA TYR A 176 -10.48 0.95 31.00
C TYR A 176 -11.44 0.62 29.83
N LEU A 177 -11.10 1.07 28.63
CA LEU A 177 -11.79 0.68 27.39
C LEU A 177 -10.94 -0.33 26.63
N ASP A 178 -11.46 -1.52 26.39
CA ASP A 178 -10.87 -2.52 25.49
C ASP A 178 -11.57 -2.53 24.11
N ILE A 179 -11.08 -3.37 23.20
CA ILE A 179 -11.60 -3.47 21.83
C ILE A 179 -13.10 -3.80 21.82
N GLN A 180 -13.57 -4.69 22.68
CA GLN A 180 -14.99 -5.07 22.76
C GLN A 180 -15.85 -3.90 23.22
N SER A 181 -15.45 -3.20 24.29
CA SER A 181 -16.21 -2.05 24.80
C SER A 181 -16.36 -0.92 23.77
N ILE A 182 -15.35 -0.70 22.93
CA ILE A 182 -15.41 0.27 21.83
C ILE A 182 -16.25 -0.26 20.67
N ASP A 183 -16.12 -1.52 20.27
CA ASP A 183 -16.93 -2.09 19.18
C ASP A 183 -18.43 -2.12 19.51
N GLU A 184 -18.81 -2.53 20.72
CA GLU A 184 -20.19 -2.46 21.22
C GLU A 184 -20.73 -1.03 21.25
N PHE A 185 -19.89 -0.04 21.56
CA PHE A 185 -20.25 1.37 21.55
C PHE A 185 -20.44 1.90 20.11
N MET A 186 -19.47 1.66 19.22
CA MET A 186 -19.50 2.08 17.81
C MET A 186 -20.69 1.46 17.07
N THR A 187 -20.93 0.16 17.28
CA THR A 187 -22.09 -0.56 16.75
C THR A 187 -23.41 0.04 17.27
N SER A 188 -23.50 0.38 18.56
CA SER A 188 -24.69 1.06 19.11
C SER A 188 -24.89 2.52 18.67
N CYS A 189 -23.96 3.07 17.89
CA CYS A 189 -24.07 4.38 17.24
C CYS A 189 -24.33 4.28 15.73
N ASP A 190 -24.65 3.08 15.20
CA ASP A 190 -24.73 2.76 13.76
C ASP A 190 -23.42 3.04 12.98
N GLN A 191 -22.27 3.00 13.66
CA GLN A 191 -20.94 3.31 13.11
C GLN A 191 -19.92 2.18 13.36
N ALA A 192 -20.35 0.92 13.23
CA ALA A 192 -19.50 -0.26 13.44
C ALA A 192 -18.17 -0.19 12.66
N LEU A 193 -17.07 -0.56 13.32
CA LEU A 193 -15.72 -0.54 12.75
C LEU A 193 -15.29 -1.97 12.41
N ASN A 194 -14.47 -2.14 11.36
CA ASN A 194 -13.87 -3.44 11.07
C ASN A 194 -12.63 -3.71 11.96
N GLU A 195 -12.14 -4.96 11.98
CA GLU A 195 -10.99 -5.37 12.80
C GLU A 195 -9.73 -4.52 12.53
N GLU A 196 -9.45 -4.19 11.27
CA GLU A 196 -8.30 -3.38 10.87
C GLU A 196 -8.43 -1.92 11.40
N GLN A 197 -9.65 -1.38 11.44
CA GLN A 197 -9.97 -0.05 11.98
C GLN A 197 -9.84 -0.01 13.51
N LEU A 198 -10.32 -1.04 14.20
CA LEU A 198 -10.17 -1.20 15.65
C LEU A 198 -8.69 -1.35 16.05
N VAL A 199 -7.92 -2.16 15.32
CA VAL A 199 -6.46 -2.30 15.54
C VAL A 199 -5.72 -0.98 15.26
N ALA A 200 -6.06 -0.27 14.19
CA ALA A 200 -5.48 1.05 13.89
C ALA A 200 -5.79 2.08 14.98
N LEU A 201 -7.02 2.09 15.52
CA LEU A 201 -7.41 2.93 16.65
C LEU A 201 -6.54 2.63 17.89
N PHE A 202 -6.47 1.38 18.35
CA PHE A 202 -5.68 1.04 19.54
C PHE A 202 -4.17 1.26 19.34
N ARG A 203 -3.64 1.07 18.13
CA ARG A 203 -2.27 1.46 17.75
C ARG A 203 -2.04 2.95 17.95
N LYS A 204 -2.90 3.82 17.38
CA LYS A 204 -2.73 5.28 17.45
C LYS A 204 -2.70 5.80 18.89
N LEU A 205 -3.38 5.09 19.77
CA LEU A 205 -3.53 5.38 21.19
C LEU A 205 -2.40 4.79 22.06
N ARG A 206 -1.40 4.15 21.44
CA ARG A 206 -0.18 3.63 22.07
C ARG A 206 -0.44 2.71 23.27
N SER A 207 -1.54 1.96 23.26
CA SER A 207 -1.80 0.98 24.32
C SER A 207 -1.08 -0.34 24.04
N SER A 208 -0.02 -0.62 24.79
CA SER A 208 0.71 -1.90 24.74
C SER A 208 -0.15 -3.11 25.15
N ASN A 209 -1.29 -2.86 25.80
CA ASN A 209 -2.12 -3.89 26.43
C ASN A 209 -3.54 -3.97 25.80
N CYS A 210 -3.80 -3.26 24.70
CA CYS A 210 -5.14 -3.10 24.11
C CYS A 210 -6.22 -2.57 25.09
N GLN A 211 -5.80 -1.72 26.03
CA GLN A 211 -6.64 -1.06 27.05
C GLN A 211 -6.37 0.44 27.08
N ILE A 212 -7.41 1.27 26.96
CA ILE A 212 -7.34 2.73 27.04
C ILE A 212 -7.82 3.16 28.42
N THR A 213 -6.91 3.69 29.23
CA THR A 213 -7.24 4.24 30.56
C THR A 213 -8.05 5.53 30.45
N TYR A 214 -8.74 5.93 31.53
CA TYR A 214 -9.44 7.21 31.58
C TYR A 214 -8.54 8.41 31.27
N THR A 215 -7.26 8.41 31.69
CA THR A 215 -6.31 9.49 31.40
C THR A 215 -5.92 9.56 29.93
N GLN A 216 -5.68 8.41 29.28
CA GLN A 216 -5.50 8.35 27.83
C GLN A 216 -6.76 8.81 27.09
N PHE A 217 -7.94 8.31 27.48
CA PHE A 217 -9.21 8.74 26.88
C PHE A 217 -9.45 10.25 26.98
N VAL A 218 -9.16 10.85 28.15
CA VAL A 218 -9.19 12.31 28.33
C VAL A 218 -8.24 13.01 27.36
N GLN A 219 -7.02 12.50 27.14
CA GLN A 219 -6.11 13.08 26.15
C GLN A 219 -6.69 13.01 24.72
N ILE A 220 -7.36 11.91 24.34
CA ILE A 220 -8.02 11.77 23.03
C ILE A 220 -9.05 12.88 22.81
N ILE A 221 -10.01 13.05 23.73
CA ILE A 221 -11.16 13.95 23.51
C ILE A 221 -10.89 15.41 23.93
N SER A 222 -9.73 15.71 24.52
CA SER A 222 -9.30 17.07 24.85
C SER A 222 -8.73 17.79 23.64
N LEU A 223 -8.92 19.11 23.57
CA LEU A 223 -8.24 19.92 22.55
C LEU A 223 -6.76 19.98 22.87
N ASN A 224 -5.92 20.02 21.84
CA ASN A 224 -4.47 19.89 22.01
C ASN A 224 -3.89 21.00 22.91
N ASN A 225 -4.48 22.20 22.86
CA ASN A 225 -4.13 23.33 23.73
C ASN A 225 -4.40 23.06 25.24
N GLU A 226 -5.32 22.17 25.60
CA GLU A 226 -5.57 21.77 27.01
C GLU A 226 -4.49 20.83 27.54
N GLN A 227 -3.85 20.02 26.67
CA GLN A 227 -2.92 18.97 27.06
C GLN A 227 -1.63 19.53 27.70
N ASN A 228 -1.25 20.76 27.35
CA ASN A 228 -0.04 21.42 27.83
C ASN A 228 -0.11 21.93 29.29
N ILE A 229 -1.27 21.85 29.96
CA ILE A 229 -1.52 22.57 31.22
C ILE A 229 -1.59 21.65 32.46
N GLN A 230 -1.77 20.33 32.30
CA GLN A 230 -2.07 19.42 33.43
C GLN A 230 -1.02 18.32 33.69
N GLN A 231 0.12 18.72 34.28
CA GLN A 231 0.94 17.82 35.11
C GLN A 231 1.37 18.50 36.43
N SER A 232 0.39 18.77 37.30
CA SER A 232 0.60 19.16 38.70
C SER A 232 -0.40 18.45 39.62
N SER A 233 -0.11 17.18 39.93
CA SER A 233 -0.89 16.39 40.89
C SER A 233 -0.85 17.02 42.30
N PRO A 234 -1.96 17.06 43.05
CA PRO A 234 -1.95 17.58 44.42
C PRO A 234 -1.13 16.70 45.36
N SER A 235 -0.07 17.26 45.95
CA SER A 235 0.83 16.54 46.86
C SER A 235 0.14 16.07 48.14
N LYS A 236 0.31 14.80 48.51
CA LYS A 236 0.19 14.35 49.91
C LYS A 236 1.57 14.20 50.54
N LEU A 237 1.67 14.51 51.83
CA LEU A 237 2.94 14.60 52.55
C LEU A 237 3.56 13.23 52.84
N SER A 238 4.86 13.10 52.60
CA SER A 238 5.74 12.23 53.41
C SER A 238 7.20 12.68 53.34
N GLN A 239 7.60 13.46 54.35
CA GLN A 239 8.93 13.59 54.99
C GLN A 239 10.24 13.66 54.16
N TYR A 240 11.13 14.52 54.66
CA TYR A 240 12.40 14.94 54.05
C TYR A 240 13.60 14.24 54.70
N THR A 241 14.59 13.77 53.92
CA THR A 241 15.99 13.58 54.38
C THR A 241 16.96 13.78 53.21
N PRO A 242 17.94 14.70 53.29
CA PRO A 242 18.84 15.02 52.17
C PRO A 242 20.28 14.48 52.34
N GLN A 243 20.84 13.90 51.27
CA GLN A 243 22.27 13.62 51.01
C GLN A 243 22.36 12.96 49.61
N LYS A 244 23.41 13.11 48.80
CA LYS A 244 24.55 14.07 48.75
C LYS A 244 25.04 14.09 47.28
N ASN A 245 25.85 15.07 46.88
CA ASN A 245 26.42 15.11 45.51
C ASN A 245 27.42 13.97 45.27
N ASP A 246 27.42 13.44 44.06
CA ASP A 246 28.67 13.07 43.35
C ASP A 246 28.47 13.13 41.83
N SER A 247 29.57 13.24 41.06
CA SER A 247 29.54 13.65 39.64
C SER A 247 29.96 12.57 38.63
N HIS A 248 29.69 12.86 37.35
CA HIS A 248 30.12 12.17 36.11
C HIS A 248 29.35 10.94 35.61
N LYS A 249 29.50 10.72 34.29
CA LYS A 249 29.14 9.56 33.44
C LYS A 249 27.67 9.43 32.99
N LYS A 250 27.37 10.01 31.82
CA LYS A 250 26.31 9.52 30.90
C LYS A 250 26.72 9.41 29.42
N ASP A 251 28.01 9.39 29.11
CA ASP A 251 28.54 9.00 27.79
C ASP A 251 28.62 7.46 27.65
N PHE A 252 27.49 6.74 27.79
CA PHE A 252 27.48 5.27 27.74
C PHE A 252 26.13 4.67 27.31
N LEU A 253 25.72 4.90 26.06
CA LEU A 253 24.53 4.25 25.46
C LEU A 253 24.72 3.74 24.01
N TYR A 254 25.69 4.25 23.25
CA TYR A 254 25.96 3.76 21.89
C TYR A 254 26.60 2.36 21.88
N GLN A 255 27.54 2.09 22.80
CA GLN A 255 28.20 0.77 22.88
C GLN A 255 27.26 -0.37 23.31
N SER A 256 26.22 -0.10 24.10
CA SER A 256 25.23 -1.12 24.48
C SER A 256 24.38 -1.61 23.31
N TYR A 257 24.27 -0.85 22.22
CA TYR A 257 23.61 -1.29 21.00
C TYR A 257 24.51 -2.26 20.21
N LEU A 258 25.79 -1.90 20.03
CA LEU A 258 26.80 -2.71 19.33
C LEU A 258 27.17 -4.01 20.06
N GLN A 259 27.12 -4.04 21.40
CA GLN A 259 27.30 -5.29 22.15
C GLN A 259 26.11 -6.25 22.00
N ARG A 260 24.91 -5.73 21.72
CA ARG A 260 23.69 -6.56 21.56
C ARG A 260 23.64 -7.25 20.20
N SER A 261 24.20 -6.67 19.14
CA SER A 261 24.41 -7.35 17.85
C SER A 261 25.55 -8.38 17.93
N ALA A 262 26.62 -8.10 18.68
CA ALA A 262 27.73 -9.05 18.90
C ALA A 262 27.34 -10.31 19.73
N SER A 263 26.11 -10.40 20.21
CA SER A 263 25.63 -11.51 21.07
C SER A 263 25.09 -12.73 20.31
N LEU A 264 24.97 -12.68 18.97
CA LEU A 264 24.42 -13.78 18.15
C LEU A 264 25.47 -14.63 17.40
N GLU A 265 26.75 -14.25 17.41
CA GLU A 265 27.81 -15.00 16.71
C GLU A 265 28.56 -16.02 17.58
N LYS A 266 28.21 -16.17 18.87
CA LYS A 266 28.88 -17.11 19.81
C LYS A 266 28.08 -18.37 20.13
N SER A 267 27.51 -18.99 19.10
CA SER A 267 26.86 -20.31 19.17
C SER A 267 27.20 -21.23 17.98
N ARG A 268 28.46 -21.24 17.50
CA ARG A 268 28.98 -22.26 16.56
C ARG A 268 30.50 -22.46 16.66
N ASN A 269 30.90 -23.73 16.67
CA ASN A 269 32.24 -24.31 16.37
C ASN A 269 33.29 -24.44 17.49
N ILE A 270 33.18 -25.53 18.25
CA ILE A 270 34.26 -26.43 18.74
C ILE A 270 33.62 -27.83 18.72
N ASN A 271 34.15 -28.95 18.24
CA ASN A 271 35.30 -29.38 17.39
C ASN A 271 34.86 -30.75 16.79
N ASN A 272 35.45 -31.45 15.80
CA ASN A 272 36.67 -31.43 14.95
C ASN A 272 36.25 -32.15 13.62
N PHE A 273 36.98 -32.33 12.51
CA PHE A 273 38.33 -32.01 11.98
C PHE A 273 38.18 -31.99 10.42
N CYS A 274 39.18 -31.96 9.51
CA CYS A 274 40.64 -32.10 9.56
C CYS A 274 41.31 -31.24 8.44
N SER A 275 42.56 -31.55 8.10
CA SER A 275 43.32 -31.09 6.91
C SER A 275 43.23 -32.11 5.74
N GLN A 276 43.73 -31.90 4.51
CA GLN A 276 44.56 -30.88 3.83
C GLN A 276 44.05 -30.80 2.34
N GLN A 277 44.65 -30.22 1.28
CA GLN A 277 45.98 -29.67 0.98
C GLN A 277 45.89 -28.46 0.00
N LEU A 278 46.78 -28.34 -1.00
CA LEU A 278 46.92 -27.20 -1.92
C LEU A 278 46.95 -27.63 -3.40
N ASN A 279 46.49 -26.79 -4.34
CA ASN A 279 47.32 -26.23 -5.44
C ASN A 279 46.54 -25.37 -6.46
N GLN A 280 47.26 -24.45 -7.11
CA GLN A 280 46.93 -23.71 -8.35
C GLN A 280 47.81 -24.28 -9.51
N PRO A 281 47.77 -23.85 -10.81
CA PRO A 281 47.10 -22.67 -11.39
C PRO A 281 46.45 -22.82 -12.80
N ARG A 282 45.94 -21.68 -13.29
CA ARG A 282 45.48 -21.27 -14.65
C ARG A 282 45.88 -22.12 -15.88
N ASN A 283 44.97 -22.16 -16.86
CA ASN A 283 45.33 -22.03 -18.29
C ASN A 283 44.23 -21.29 -19.12
N ARG A 284 44.46 -21.04 -20.43
CA ARG A 284 43.74 -20.05 -21.27
C ARG A 284 42.79 -20.62 -22.36
N TYR A 285 42.00 -19.71 -22.98
CA TYR A 285 41.23 -19.82 -24.24
C TYR A 285 39.93 -20.68 -24.18
N SER A 286 38.85 -20.42 -24.94
CA SER A 286 38.44 -19.25 -25.75
C SER A 286 36.93 -19.31 -26.12
N SER A 287 36.28 -18.14 -26.24
CA SER A 287 35.09 -17.82 -27.08
C SER A 287 33.93 -18.82 -27.26
N THR A 288 32.71 -18.41 -26.88
CA THR A 288 31.50 -18.44 -27.77
C THR A 288 30.31 -17.68 -27.16
N ASN A 289 29.35 -17.28 -28.00
CA ASN A 289 28.15 -16.52 -27.61
C ASN A 289 27.11 -17.38 -26.87
N LYS A 290 26.43 -16.81 -25.86
CA LYS A 290 24.94 -16.76 -25.82
C LYS A 290 24.39 -15.86 -24.70
N LYS A 291 23.11 -15.51 -24.86
CA LYS A 291 22.27 -14.69 -23.97
C LYS A 291 22.28 -15.20 -22.52
N GLN A 292 22.09 -14.29 -21.56
CA GLN A 292 21.59 -14.61 -20.23
C GLN A 292 20.41 -13.69 -19.87
N GLU A 293 19.26 -14.30 -19.62
CA GLU A 293 18.14 -13.72 -18.87
C GLU A 293 18.00 -14.46 -17.54
N ASN A 294 17.43 -13.77 -16.54
CA ASN A 294 16.69 -14.32 -15.39
C ASN A 294 17.26 -15.52 -14.59
N SER A 295 17.65 -15.27 -13.33
CA SER A 295 17.82 -16.35 -12.33
C SER A 295 17.50 -15.95 -10.87
N LEU A 296 16.26 -15.54 -10.63
CA LEU A 296 15.51 -15.78 -9.38
C LEU A 296 14.10 -16.19 -9.84
N TYR A 297 13.57 -17.40 -9.61
CA TYR A 297 13.78 -18.33 -8.48
C TYR A 297 14.21 -19.74 -8.91
N ARG A 298 14.65 -20.55 -7.94
CA ARG A 298 15.19 -21.91 -8.15
C ARG A 298 14.07 -22.95 -8.13
N ILE A 299 13.81 -23.63 -9.25
CA ILE A 299 12.87 -24.76 -9.31
C ILE A 299 13.46 -25.95 -8.52
N ASN A 300 12.64 -26.58 -7.68
CA ASN A 300 13.03 -27.74 -6.88
C ASN A 300 12.14 -28.95 -7.26
N ASN A 301 12.42 -29.56 -8.41
CA ASN A 301 11.71 -30.76 -8.87
C ASN A 301 12.21 -31.99 -8.11
N ASN A 302 11.46 -32.47 -7.11
CA ASN A 302 11.50 -33.86 -6.64
C ASN A 302 10.34 -34.16 -5.67
N GLY A 303 9.75 -35.35 -5.77
CA GLY A 303 8.88 -35.90 -4.72
C GLY A 303 7.36 -35.81 -4.96
N LEU A 304 6.86 -36.40 -6.05
CA LEU A 304 5.47 -36.87 -6.05
C LEU A 304 5.31 -37.95 -4.96
N LYS A 305 4.53 -37.66 -3.93
CA LYS A 305 3.95 -38.66 -3.02
C LYS A 305 2.48 -38.35 -2.81
N GLU A 306 1.67 -39.39 -2.88
CA GLU A 306 0.23 -39.31 -2.68
C GLU A 306 -0.09 -38.96 -1.22
N SER A 307 -0.88 -37.90 -1.03
CA SER A 307 -1.58 -37.61 0.24
C SER A 307 -3.05 -37.39 -0.08
N SER A 308 -3.81 -38.48 -0.08
CA SER A 308 -5.24 -38.49 -0.35
C SER A 308 -6.03 -37.90 0.82
N LEU A 309 -6.83 -36.87 0.55
CA LEU A 309 -8.01 -36.48 1.33
C LEU A 309 -8.91 -35.58 0.47
N LEU A 310 -10.24 -35.76 0.57
CA LEU A 310 -11.29 -34.96 -0.08
C LEU A 310 -11.26 -34.88 -1.62
N GLN A 311 -11.67 -35.96 -2.29
CA GLN A 311 -12.07 -35.89 -3.71
C GLN A 311 -13.53 -35.42 -3.87
N ASN A 312 -13.75 -34.11 -4.01
CA ASN A 312 -14.70 -33.68 -5.04
C ASN A 312 -13.96 -33.79 -6.37
N LYS A 313 -14.33 -34.76 -7.22
CA LYS A 313 -13.67 -34.94 -8.51
C LYS A 313 -14.11 -33.82 -9.46
N SER A 314 -13.24 -32.84 -9.64
CA SER A 314 -13.35 -31.81 -10.68
C SER A 314 -13.79 -32.44 -12.02
N PRO A 315 -14.71 -31.78 -12.75
CA PRO A 315 -15.18 -32.29 -14.03
C PRO A 315 -14.14 -32.14 -15.16
N LEU A 316 -13.01 -31.47 -14.93
CA LEU A 316 -11.86 -31.48 -15.84
C LEU A 316 -11.03 -32.76 -15.66
N LYS A 317 -10.57 -33.34 -16.77
CA LYS A 317 -9.78 -34.58 -16.79
C LYS A 317 -8.27 -34.30 -16.81
N GLN A 318 -7.48 -35.29 -16.38
CA GLN A 318 -6.07 -35.51 -16.75
C GLN A 318 -5.27 -34.25 -17.17
N ASN A 319 -4.93 -33.42 -16.18
CA ASN A 319 -4.05 -32.25 -16.29
C ASN A 319 -4.64 -31.02 -17.02
N GLU A 320 -5.90 -31.05 -17.48
CA GLU A 320 -6.58 -29.88 -18.07
C GLU A 320 -6.77 -28.75 -17.04
N GLU A 321 -7.14 -29.11 -15.80
CA GLU A 321 -7.28 -28.16 -14.69
C GLU A 321 -5.95 -27.52 -14.28
N GLU A 322 -4.85 -28.28 -14.34
CA GLU A 322 -3.50 -27.73 -14.12
C GLU A 322 -3.17 -26.68 -15.18
N GLN A 323 -3.61 -26.85 -16.44
CA GLN A 323 -3.43 -25.83 -17.48
C GLN A 323 -4.38 -24.63 -17.28
N LEU A 324 -5.61 -24.84 -16.82
CA LEU A 324 -6.53 -23.75 -16.44
C LEU A 324 -5.91 -22.90 -15.31
N VAL A 325 -5.44 -23.53 -14.24
CA VAL A 325 -4.82 -22.87 -13.09
C VAL A 325 -3.52 -22.14 -13.50
N LYS A 326 -2.70 -22.75 -14.35
CA LYS A 326 -1.52 -22.12 -14.95
C LYS A 326 -1.89 -20.90 -15.80
N ALA A 327 -2.96 -20.98 -16.61
CA ALA A 327 -3.47 -19.87 -17.40
C ALA A 327 -3.98 -18.71 -16.52
N LEU A 328 -4.75 -19.00 -15.46
CA LEU A 328 -5.19 -18.00 -14.47
C LEU A 328 -3.98 -17.33 -13.79
N LYS A 329 -2.97 -18.11 -13.41
CA LYS A 329 -1.71 -17.59 -12.85
C LYS A 329 -0.95 -16.69 -13.83
N GLN A 330 -0.91 -17.06 -15.11
CA GLN A 330 -0.30 -16.21 -16.15
C GLN A 330 -1.09 -14.90 -16.28
N GLN A 331 -2.42 -14.96 -16.37
CA GLN A 331 -3.28 -13.78 -16.45
C GLN A 331 -3.10 -12.82 -15.26
N ILE A 332 -3.00 -13.33 -14.03
CA ILE A 332 -2.69 -12.53 -12.84
C ILE A 332 -1.37 -11.78 -12.97
N VAL A 333 -0.32 -12.38 -13.55
CA VAL A 333 0.96 -11.70 -13.77
C VAL A 333 0.82 -10.59 -14.82
N LEU A 334 0.04 -10.81 -15.89
CA LEU A 334 -0.23 -9.78 -16.90
C LEU A 334 -0.94 -8.57 -16.30
N ASP A 335 -1.97 -8.81 -15.49
CA ASP A 335 -2.76 -7.74 -14.86
C ASP A 335 -1.97 -7.02 -13.75
N ARG A 336 -1.10 -7.71 -13.02
CA ARG A 336 -0.20 -7.08 -12.05
C ARG A 336 0.85 -6.20 -12.73
N ASP A 337 1.47 -6.64 -13.83
CA ASP A 337 2.42 -5.81 -14.60
C ASP A 337 1.76 -4.50 -15.08
N LEU A 338 0.47 -4.55 -15.44
CA LEU A 338 -0.32 -3.37 -15.81
C LEU A 338 -0.60 -2.48 -14.61
N GLU A 339 -1.07 -3.05 -13.51
CA GLU A 339 -1.39 -2.32 -12.27
C GLU A 339 -0.15 -1.62 -11.70
N ASP A 340 1.01 -2.28 -11.68
CA ASP A 340 2.29 -1.67 -11.28
C ASP A 340 2.64 -0.45 -12.14
N LEU A 341 2.35 -0.48 -13.44
CA LEU A 341 2.59 0.64 -14.36
C LEU A 341 1.56 1.77 -14.18
N LYS A 342 0.30 1.45 -13.91
CA LYS A 342 -0.73 2.43 -13.52
C LYS A 342 -0.33 3.15 -12.23
N ASN A 343 0.17 2.41 -11.24
CA ASN A 343 0.60 2.94 -9.94
C ASN A 343 1.83 3.84 -10.09
N GLN A 344 2.84 3.40 -10.86
CA GLN A 344 4.01 4.23 -11.23
C GLN A 344 3.60 5.53 -11.93
N LEU A 345 2.61 5.48 -12.84
CA LEU A 345 2.11 6.64 -13.56
C LEU A 345 1.30 7.58 -12.66
N ALA A 346 0.41 7.04 -11.83
CA ALA A 346 -0.37 7.79 -10.85
C ALA A 346 0.49 8.49 -9.78
N LEU A 347 1.68 7.96 -9.46
CA LEU A 347 2.65 8.62 -8.56
C LEU A 347 3.32 9.86 -9.17
N ARG A 348 3.32 10.02 -10.50
CA ARG A 348 3.93 11.18 -11.19
C ARG A 348 3.13 12.46 -10.90
N ARG A 349 3.74 13.44 -10.24
CA ARG A 349 3.06 14.70 -9.83
C ARG A 349 2.43 15.47 -11.01
N ASP A 350 3.02 15.35 -12.19
CA ASP A 350 2.63 15.98 -13.45
C ASP A 350 1.61 15.17 -14.27
N PHE A 351 1.25 13.96 -13.85
CA PHE A 351 0.28 13.12 -14.55
C PHE A 351 -1.16 13.32 -14.05
N ASN A 352 -2.11 13.50 -14.96
CA ASN A 352 -3.54 13.32 -14.73
C ASN A 352 -4.16 12.61 -15.94
N ILE A 353 -5.33 11.98 -15.75
CA ILE A 353 -5.97 11.14 -16.78
C ILE A 353 -6.58 11.99 -17.92
N GLU A 354 -7.02 13.21 -17.64
CA GLU A 354 -7.69 14.07 -18.63
C GLU A 354 -6.70 14.57 -19.70
N ASP A 355 -5.56 15.12 -19.30
CA ASP A 355 -4.49 15.49 -20.24
C ASP A 355 -3.92 14.26 -20.96
N ALA A 356 -3.86 13.11 -20.29
CA ALA A 356 -3.45 11.85 -20.93
C ALA A 356 -4.40 11.40 -22.04
N PHE A 357 -5.70 11.71 -21.92
CA PHE A 357 -6.68 11.48 -22.97
C PHE A 357 -6.58 12.50 -24.11
N ARG A 358 -6.35 13.79 -23.81
CA ARG A 358 -6.21 14.88 -24.82
C ARG A 358 -5.07 14.66 -25.81
N ILE A 359 -4.01 13.96 -25.39
CA ILE A 359 -2.92 13.49 -26.28
C ILE A 359 -3.47 12.65 -27.44
N ILE A 360 -4.58 11.95 -27.20
CA ILE A 360 -5.24 11.02 -28.10
C ILE A 360 -6.46 11.68 -28.77
N ASP A 361 -7.36 12.29 -27.98
CA ASP A 361 -8.49 13.09 -28.45
C ASP A 361 -8.05 14.52 -28.82
N GLN A 362 -7.28 14.61 -29.88
CA GLN A 362 -6.76 15.87 -30.44
C GLN A 362 -7.87 16.76 -31.01
N ASN A 363 -9.09 16.23 -31.16
CA ASN A 363 -10.28 16.93 -31.62
C ASN A 363 -11.18 17.41 -30.46
N GLY A 364 -10.88 17.03 -29.20
CA GLY A 364 -11.61 17.48 -28.00
C GLY A 364 -13.08 17.07 -27.95
N ARG A 365 -13.46 15.92 -28.52
CA ARG A 365 -14.86 15.47 -28.62
C ARG A 365 -15.35 14.65 -27.41
N GLY A 366 -14.45 14.18 -26.55
CA GLY A 366 -14.70 13.19 -25.51
C GLY A 366 -14.61 11.73 -25.97
N PHE A 367 -14.33 11.50 -27.26
CA PHE A 367 -14.24 10.16 -27.87
C PHE A 367 -13.36 10.14 -29.12
N VAL A 368 -12.67 9.01 -29.34
CA VAL A 368 -11.80 8.80 -30.52
C VAL A 368 -12.17 7.53 -31.28
N SER A 369 -12.28 7.60 -32.61
CA SER A 369 -12.43 6.40 -33.43
C SER A 369 -11.11 5.62 -33.49
N LYS A 370 -11.20 4.33 -33.83
CA LYS A 370 -10.04 3.45 -34.02
C LYS A 370 -8.92 4.01 -34.93
N ILE A 371 -9.28 4.79 -35.95
CA ILE A 371 -8.31 5.40 -36.89
C ILE A 371 -7.62 6.62 -36.25
N GLU A 372 -8.36 7.43 -35.50
CA GLU A 372 -7.80 8.57 -34.75
C GLU A 372 -6.90 8.08 -33.61
N PHE A 373 -7.30 7.01 -32.93
CA PHE A 373 -6.52 6.32 -31.91
C PHE A 373 -5.18 5.79 -32.46
N GLU A 374 -5.21 5.06 -33.58
CA GLU A 374 -4.00 4.60 -34.28
C GLU A 374 -3.09 5.78 -34.69
N SER A 375 -3.68 6.85 -35.26
CA SER A 375 -2.96 8.06 -35.67
C SER A 375 -2.28 8.78 -34.49
N ALA A 376 -2.97 8.95 -33.37
CA ALA A 376 -2.42 9.61 -32.18
C ALA A 376 -1.34 8.76 -31.49
N LEU A 377 -1.52 7.44 -31.40
CA LEU A 377 -0.50 6.52 -30.91
C LEU A 377 0.79 6.60 -31.74
N ASN A 378 0.67 6.61 -33.07
CA ASN A 378 1.80 6.74 -33.97
C ASN A 378 2.54 8.08 -33.75
N LYS A 379 1.83 9.18 -33.52
CA LYS A 379 2.43 10.50 -33.18
C LYS A 379 3.24 10.48 -31.87
N ILE A 380 2.86 9.64 -30.90
CA ILE A 380 3.60 9.47 -29.63
C ILE A 380 4.59 8.30 -29.65
N GLY A 381 4.90 7.76 -30.83
CA GLY A 381 5.93 6.72 -31.02
C GLY A 381 5.48 5.30 -30.68
N ILE A 382 4.17 5.02 -30.68
CA ILE A 382 3.58 3.72 -30.40
C ILE A 382 2.90 3.21 -31.67
N PHE A 383 3.38 2.09 -32.21
CA PHE A 383 2.98 1.59 -33.53
C PHE A 383 2.29 0.21 -33.42
N PRO A 384 1.05 0.14 -32.91
CA PRO A 384 0.36 -1.12 -32.71
C PRO A 384 -0.07 -1.74 -34.04
N SER A 385 0.02 -3.06 -34.17
CA SER A 385 -0.51 -3.76 -35.34
C SER A 385 -2.04 -3.73 -35.39
N LYS A 386 -2.60 -3.97 -36.58
CA LYS A 386 -4.05 -4.12 -36.77
C LYS A 386 -4.68 -5.22 -35.89
N ASN A 387 -3.90 -6.21 -35.48
CA ASN A 387 -4.32 -7.27 -34.56
C ASN A 387 -4.37 -6.77 -33.11
N GLU A 388 -3.37 -6.01 -32.67
CA GLU A 388 -3.35 -5.38 -31.34
C GLU A 388 -4.47 -4.35 -31.20
N LEU A 389 -4.68 -3.50 -32.22
CA LEU A 389 -5.81 -2.58 -32.30
C LEU A 389 -7.18 -3.29 -32.40
N PHE A 390 -7.24 -4.53 -32.87
CA PHE A 390 -8.47 -5.32 -32.87
C PHE A 390 -8.78 -5.85 -31.47
N LEU A 391 -7.81 -6.54 -30.84
CA LEU A 391 -7.97 -7.09 -29.50
C LEU A 391 -8.17 -6.00 -28.43
N PHE A 392 -7.50 -4.85 -28.57
CA PHE A 392 -7.67 -3.70 -27.66
C PHE A 392 -9.12 -3.21 -27.63
N PHE A 393 -9.71 -2.87 -28.79
CA PHE A 393 -11.09 -2.39 -28.83
C PHE A 393 -12.03 -3.48 -28.29
N GLN A 394 -11.90 -4.72 -28.76
CA GLN A 394 -12.72 -5.86 -28.30
C GLN A 394 -12.60 -6.18 -26.78
N ARG A 395 -11.64 -5.58 -26.06
CA ARG A 395 -11.47 -5.70 -24.61
C ARG A 395 -11.96 -4.47 -23.83
N TYR A 396 -11.83 -3.26 -24.39
CA TYR A 396 -12.01 -1.99 -23.67
C TYR A 396 -13.15 -1.10 -24.18
N ASP A 397 -13.60 -1.28 -25.41
CA ASP A 397 -14.87 -0.77 -25.94
C ASP A 397 -16.00 -1.55 -25.24
N LYS A 398 -16.73 -0.88 -24.34
CA LYS A 398 -17.74 -1.47 -23.44
C LYS A 398 -19.10 -1.56 -24.11
N ASP A 399 -19.52 -0.55 -24.86
CA ASP A 399 -20.83 -0.52 -25.53
C ASP A 399 -20.82 -1.03 -26.99
N ASN A 400 -19.63 -1.25 -27.54
CA ASN A 400 -19.33 -1.80 -28.87
C ASN A 400 -19.70 -0.84 -30.02
N ASP A 401 -19.61 0.49 -29.80
CA ASP A 401 -19.83 1.50 -30.83
C ASP A 401 -18.64 1.70 -31.80
N GLY A 402 -17.46 1.15 -31.48
CA GLY A 402 -16.23 1.24 -32.30
C GLY A 402 -15.39 2.51 -32.06
N LEU A 403 -15.75 3.29 -31.05
CA LEU A 403 -15.03 4.44 -30.53
C LEU A 403 -14.36 4.04 -29.19
N LEU A 404 -13.55 4.94 -28.65
CA LEU A 404 -13.06 4.87 -27.28
C LEU A 404 -13.44 6.17 -26.58
N GLN A 405 -14.34 6.07 -25.61
CA GLN A 405 -14.87 7.18 -24.85
C GLN A 405 -13.94 7.53 -23.67
N TYR A 406 -14.00 8.78 -23.18
CA TYR A 406 -13.18 9.19 -22.02
C TYR A 406 -13.41 8.32 -20.77
N SER A 407 -14.65 7.87 -20.54
CA SER A 407 -15.05 6.93 -19.48
C SER A 407 -14.22 5.64 -19.51
N GLU A 408 -14.11 5.04 -20.69
CA GLU A 408 -13.43 3.76 -20.94
C GLU A 408 -11.91 3.93 -20.87
N PHE A 409 -11.37 5.02 -21.41
CA PHE A 409 -9.96 5.36 -21.25
C PHE A 409 -9.61 5.65 -19.77
N ASN A 410 -10.50 6.31 -19.03
CA ASN A 410 -10.36 6.48 -17.59
C ASN A 410 -10.33 5.11 -16.87
N ASP A 411 -11.18 4.15 -17.23
CA ASP A 411 -11.18 2.81 -16.62
C ASP A 411 -9.96 1.99 -17.02
N LEU A 412 -9.49 2.17 -18.26
CA LEU A 412 -8.27 1.58 -18.79
C LEU A 412 -7.03 2.04 -18.00
N ILE A 413 -6.91 3.34 -17.73
CA ILE A 413 -5.71 3.95 -17.16
C ILE A 413 -5.79 4.13 -15.62
N SER A 414 -6.98 4.23 -15.03
CA SER A 414 -7.14 4.30 -13.58
C SER A 414 -6.53 3.07 -12.89
N PRO A 415 -5.71 3.27 -11.83
CA PRO A 415 -5.44 2.24 -10.84
C PRO A 415 -6.72 1.65 -10.22
N GLN A 416 -6.64 0.41 -9.77
CA GLN A 416 -7.63 -0.24 -8.90
C GLN A 416 -7.41 0.10 -7.43
N ASN A 417 -6.17 0.38 -7.02
CA ASN A 417 -5.89 0.88 -5.68
C ASN A 417 -6.48 2.30 -5.54
N PHE A 418 -7.35 2.48 -4.55
CA PHE A 418 -8.06 3.72 -4.28
C PHE A 418 -7.14 4.94 -4.10
N GLU A 419 -5.97 4.77 -3.47
CA GLU A 419 -5.04 5.88 -3.24
C GLU A 419 -4.42 6.38 -4.56
N PHE A 420 -3.90 5.46 -5.38
CA PHE A 420 -3.33 5.82 -6.67
C PHE A 420 -4.41 6.36 -7.62
N ALA A 421 -5.62 5.77 -7.61
CA ALA A 421 -6.76 6.28 -8.37
C ALA A 421 -7.19 7.69 -7.95
N TYR A 422 -7.19 7.97 -6.63
CA TYR A 422 -7.43 9.31 -6.10
C TYR A 422 -6.33 10.28 -6.53
N LEU A 423 -5.05 9.91 -6.40
CA LEU A 423 -3.90 10.74 -6.79
C LEU A 423 -3.92 11.15 -8.27
N SER A 424 -4.36 10.27 -9.17
CA SER A 424 -4.51 10.59 -10.60
C SER A 424 -5.73 11.44 -10.96
N LYS A 425 -6.72 11.53 -10.05
CA LYS A 425 -7.99 12.26 -10.23
C LYS A 425 -8.06 13.57 -9.43
N SER A 426 -7.25 13.71 -8.39
CA SER A 426 -7.21 14.90 -7.52
C SER A 426 -6.23 15.99 -8.02
N ARG A 427 -5.89 15.98 -9.31
CA ARG A 427 -4.95 16.93 -9.94
C ARG A 427 -5.69 17.71 -11.02
N GLU A 428 -5.52 19.02 -11.00
CA GLU A 428 -6.09 19.89 -12.02
C GLU A 428 -5.38 19.63 -13.38
N PRO A 429 -6.12 19.56 -14.50
CA PRO A 429 -5.51 19.46 -15.82
C PRO A 429 -4.70 20.72 -16.16
N LEU A 430 -3.55 20.53 -16.80
CA LEU A 430 -2.67 21.60 -17.24
C LEU A 430 -2.95 21.87 -18.73
N TYR A 431 -3.88 22.79 -18.98
CA TYR A 431 -4.41 23.21 -20.29
C TYR A 431 -3.39 23.95 -21.18
N CYS A 432 -2.17 23.42 -21.31
CA CYS A 432 -1.16 23.92 -22.24
C CYS A 432 -1.30 23.22 -23.60
N ASP A 433 -1.46 24.02 -24.65
CA ASP A 433 -1.39 23.66 -26.09
C ASP A 433 -1.72 22.21 -26.50
N PRO A 434 -2.95 21.95 -27.01
CA PRO A 434 -3.35 20.63 -27.52
C PRO A 434 -2.44 20.05 -28.61
N GLU A 435 -1.78 20.87 -29.45
CA GLU A 435 -0.88 20.36 -30.49
C GLU A 435 0.39 19.73 -29.90
N ASN A 436 0.74 20.09 -28.67
CA ASN A 436 1.94 19.65 -27.96
C ASN A 436 1.65 18.86 -26.67
N GLY A 437 0.40 18.41 -26.43
CA GLY A 437 -0.06 17.89 -25.13
C GLY A 437 0.84 16.83 -24.45
N LEU A 438 1.53 15.96 -25.19
CA LEU A 438 2.47 15.00 -24.60
C LEU A 438 3.67 15.69 -23.91
N PHE A 439 4.14 16.83 -24.44
CA PHE A 439 5.27 17.60 -23.90
C PHE A 439 4.96 18.27 -22.55
N ASN A 440 3.69 18.41 -22.17
CA ASN A 440 3.29 18.88 -20.83
C ASN A 440 3.76 17.91 -19.73
N PHE A 441 3.84 16.62 -20.05
CA PHE A 441 4.40 15.61 -19.17
C PHE A 441 5.92 15.61 -19.23
N SER A 442 6.55 15.52 -18.06
CA SER A 442 8.00 15.33 -17.94
C SER A 442 8.45 14.07 -18.68
N THR A 443 9.70 14.05 -19.16
CA THR A 443 10.23 12.94 -19.97
C THR A 443 10.08 11.57 -19.32
N GLU A 444 10.14 11.49 -17.98
CA GLU A 444 9.90 10.25 -17.25
C GLU A 444 8.41 9.84 -17.23
N THR A 445 7.50 10.80 -17.03
CA THR A 445 6.04 10.55 -17.12
C THR A 445 5.63 10.10 -18.52
N ARG A 446 6.18 10.74 -19.57
CA ARG A 446 6.03 10.30 -20.97
C ARG A 446 6.50 8.86 -21.17
N ARG A 447 7.70 8.52 -20.67
CA ARG A 447 8.30 7.19 -20.76
C ARG A 447 7.45 6.12 -20.06
N ILE A 448 6.88 6.42 -18.89
CA ILE A 448 5.99 5.51 -18.16
C ILE A 448 4.66 5.35 -18.89
N PHE A 449 4.05 6.44 -19.38
CA PHE A 449 2.81 6.39 -20.16
C PHE A 449 2.99 5.56 -21.45
N GLN A 450 4.07 5.78 -22.20
CA GLN A 450 4.43 4.98 -23.37
C GLN A 450 4.63 3.50 -23.00
N LYS A 451 5.30 3.20 -21.88
CA LYS A 451 5.48 1.82 -21.40
C LYS A 451 4.14 1.16 -21.02
N LEU A 452 3.24 1.87 -20.34
CA LEU A 452 1.89 1.41 -20.00
C LEU A 452 1.07 1.11 -21.26
N MET A 453 0.97 2.07 -22.19
CA MET A 453 0.21 1.89 -23.43
C MET A 453 0.73 0.72 -24.29
N ASN A 454 2.05 0.53 -24.40
CA ASN A 454 2.61 -0.66 -25.07
C ASN A 454 2.30 -1.96 -24.30
N LYS A 455 2.43 -1.99 -22.96
CA LYS A 455 2.12 -3.19 -22.17
C LYS A 455 0.63 -3.54 -22.18
N ILE A 456 -0.27 -2.57 -22.35
CA ILE A 456 -1.72 -2.82 -22.54
C ILE A 456 -1.96 -3.67 -23.80
N PHE A 457 -1.39 -3.29 -24.96
CA PHE A 457 -1.52 -4.08 -26.18
C PHE A 457 -0.88 -5.47 -26.04
N LEU A 458 0.36 -5.54 -25.53
CA LEU A 458 1.07 -6.80 -25.33
C LEU A 458 0.34 -7.72 -24.36
N SER A 459 -0.21 -7.20 -23.28
CA SER A 459 -0.98 -7.95 -22.28
C SER A 459 -2.23 -8.58 -22.88
N GLU A 460 -2.93 -7.90 -23.78
CA GLU A 460 -4.15 -8.47 -24.39
C GLU A 460 -3.82 -9.45 -25.53
N VAL A 461 -2.67 -9.29 -26.19
CA VAL A 461 -2.11 -10.34 -27.08
C VAL A 461 -1.66 -11.57 -26.29
N GLU A 462 -1.01 -11.39 -25.14
CA GLU A 462 -0.59 -12.47 -24.25
C GLU A 462 -1.81 -13.20 -23.63
N ALA A 463 -2.85 -12.46 -23.24
CA ALA A 463 -4.14 -13.01 -22.82
C ALA A 463 -4.81 -13.82 -23.95
N GLU A 464 -4.84 -13.30 -25.18
CA GLU A 464 -5.39 -14.01 -26.33
C GLU A 464 -4.61 -15.30 -26.65
N ILE A 465 -3.27 -15.30 -26.52
CA ILE A 465 -2.45 -16.51 -26.64
C ILE A 465 -2.85 -17.54 -25.57
N ILE A 466 -3.12 -17.11 -24.33
CA ILE A 466 -3.59 -18.01 -23.25
C ILE A 466 -4.97 -18.60 -23.60
N ARG A 467 -5.93 -17.78 -24.09
CA ARG A 467 -7.24 -18.26 -24.57
C ARG A 467 -7.09 -19.29 -25.69
N GLN A 468 -6.23 -19.03 -26.68
CA GLN A 468 -5.99 -19.98 -27.77
C GLN A 468 -5.33 -21.27 -27.27
N GLN A 469 -4.32 -21.19 -26.39
CA GLN A 469 -3.63 -22.37 -25.84
C GLN A 469 -4.52 -23.28 -25.01
N LEU A 470 -5.52 -22.74 -24.28
CA LEU A 470 -6.52 -23.55 -23.59
C LEU A 470 -7.45 -24.25 -24.60
N ASN A 471 -8.04 -23.49 -25.52
CA ASN A 471 -9.13 -23.98 -26.38
C ASN A 471 -8.68 -24.82 -27.59
N ILE A 472 -7.37 -24.93 -27.85
CA ILE A 472 -6.80 -25.94 -28.77
C ILE A 472 -6.82 -27.35 -28.14
N ARG A 473 -6.91 -27.48 -26.80
CA ARG A 473 -6.75 -28.76 -26.11
C ARG A 473 -8.00 -29.63 -26.25
N PRO A 474 -7.90 -30.88 -26.76
CA PRO A 474 -9.06 -31.69 -27.15
C PRO A 474 -9.90 -32.23 -25.97
N LEU A 475 -9.43 -32.06 -24.73
CA LEU A 475 -10.15 -32.43 -23.51
C LEU A 475 -10.58 -31.21 -22.68
N PHE A 476 -10.22 -30.00 -23.10
CA PHE A 476 -10.62 -28.78 -22.41
C PHE A 476 -12.06 -28.42 -22.74
N SER A 477 -12.84 -28.10 -21.72
CA SER A 477 -14.24 -27.66 -21.84
C SER A 477 -14.42 -26.45 -20.94
N VAL A 478 -14.86 -25.33 -21.52
CA VAL A 478 -15.12 -24.09 -20.76
C VAL A 478 -16.22 -24.29 -19.71
N TYR A 479 -17.19 -25.16 -19.98
CA TYR A 479 -18.23 -25.53 -18.99
C TYR A 479 -17.63 -26.29 -17.81
N ASN A 480 -16.77 -27.28 -18.07
CA ASN A 480 -16.11 -28.04 -17.02
C ASN A 480 -15.09 -27.16 -16.25
N ALA A 481 -14.45 -26.20 -16.93
CA ALA A 481 -13.59 -25.19 -16.31
C ALA A 481 -14.37 -24.24 -15.39
N PHE A 482 -15.59 -23.84 -15.77
CA PHE A 482 -16.47 -23.06 -14.90
C PHE A 482 -16.84 -23.85 -13.63
N GLN A 483 -17.32 -25.09 -13.79
CA GLN A 483 -17.69 -25.96 -12.67
C GLN A 483 -16.51 -26.35 -11.76
N ALA A 484 -15.29 -26.46 -12.30
CA ALA A 484 -14.09 -26.71 -11.49
C ALA A 484 -13.77 -25.53 -10.55
N ILE A 485 -14.10 -24.30 -10.95
CA ILE A 485 -13.91 -23.09 -10.15
C ILE A 485 -15.11 -22.88 -9.20
N ASP A 486 -16.34 -23.01 -9.68
CA ASP A 486 -17.57 -22.98 -8.85
C ASP A 486 -17.77 -24.29 -8.07
N ASN A 487 -16.77 -24.64 -7.27
CA ASN A 487 -16.71 -25.84 -6.43
C ASN A 487 -17.73 -25.89 -5.27
N LEU A 488 -18.67 -24.93 -5.23
CA LEU A 488 -19.81 -24.87 -4.32
C LEU A 488 -21.16 -25.08 -5.05
N ASP A 489 -21.15 -25.32 -6.37
CA ASP A 489 -22.34 -25.41 -7.24
C ASP A 489 -23.31 -24.21 -7.05
N SER A 490 -22.75 -23.00 -6.89
CA SER A 490 -23.51 -21.78 -6.58
C SER A 490 -24.17 -21.14 -7.81
N GLY A 491 -23.71 -21.50 -9.00
CA GLY A 491 -24.13 -20.96 -10.29
C GLY A 491 -23.31 -19.75 -10.77
N PHE A 492 -22.32 -19.30 -9.99
CA PHE A 492 -21.51 -18.12 -10.27
C PHE A 492 -20.10 -18.23 -9.65
N ILE A 493 -19.09 -17.69 -10.34
CA ILE A 493 -17.71 -17.66 -9.81
C ILE A 493 -17.49 -16.36 -9.03
N THR A 494 -17.07 -16.48 -7.77
CA THR A 494 -16.68 -15.35 -6.92
C THR A 494 -15.16 -15.24 -6.76
N LEU A 495 -14.69 -14.13 -6.17
CA LEU A 495 -13.31 -13.95 -5.72
C LEU A 495 -12.80 -15.12 -4.83
N GLN A 496 -13.67 -15.68 -3.98
CA GLN A 496 -13.30 -16.76 -3.08
C GLN A 496 -13.17 -18.11 -3.81
N ASN A 497 -13.93 -18.33 -4.89
CA ASN A 497 -13.78 -19.51 -5.74
C ASN A 497 -12.41 -19.51 -6.46
N PHE A 498 -12.03 -18.39 -7.08
CA PHE A 498 -10.68 -18.24 -7.67
C PHE A 498 -9.57 -18.41 -6.62
N LYS A 499 -9.75 -17.84 -5.43
CA LYS A 499 -8.80 -18.01 -4.32
C LYS A 499 -8.65 -19.48 -3.92
N GLN A 500 -9.74 -20.25 -3.90
CA GLN A 500 -9.71 -21.66 -3.52
C GLN A 500 -8.95 -22.51 -4.55
N ILE A 501 -9.36 -22.51 -5.82
CA ILE A 501 -8.71 -23.34 -6.86
C ILE A 501 -7.22 -22.99 -7.07
N LEU A 502 -6.82 -21.72 -6.87
CA LEU A 502 -5.41 -21.33 -6.90
C LEU A 502 -4.65 -21.87 -5.67
N ASN A 503 -5.22 -21.79 -4.46
CA ASN A 503 -4.63 -22.35 -3.25
C ASN A 503 -4.51 -23.89 -3.28
N ASP A 504 -5.48 -24.58 -3.87
CA ASP A 504 -5.49 -26.05 -3.99
C ASP A 504 -4.30 -26.56 -4.84
N TYR A 505 -3.81 -25.72 -5.75
CA TYR A 505 -2.59 -25.93 -6.54
C TYR A 505 -1.35 -25.19 -5.98
N GLY A 506 -1.40 -24.69 -4.73
CA GLY A 506 -0.29 -24.04 -4.04
C GLY A 506 0.07 -22.64 -4.54
N ILE A 507 -0.83 -21.95 -5.25
CA ILE A 507 -0.62 -20.62 -5.83
C ILE A 507 -1.31 -19.57 -4.94
N PHE A 508 -0.57 -19.09 -3.95
CA PHE A 508 -1.01 -18.02 -3.06
C PHE A 508 -0.86 -16.65 -3.74
N VAL A 509 -1.94 -15.87 -3.78
CA VAL A 509 -2.05 -14.56 -4.45
C VAL A 509 -2.72 -13.54 -3.53
N CYS A 510 -2.48 -12.24 -3.75
CA CYS A 510 -3.01 -11.20 -2.87
C CYS A 510 -4.50 -10.88 -3.20
N LYS A 511 -5.15 -10.09 -2.33
CA LYS A 511 -6.55 -9.69 -2.52
C LYS A 511 -6.74 -8.87 -3.80
N ASP A 512 -5.75 -8.08 -4.19
CA ASP A 512 -5.82 -7.18 -5.34
C ASP A 512 -5.46 -7.86 -6.68
N ASP A 513 -4.57 -8.86 -6.67
CA ASP A 513 -4.42 -9.83 -7.78
C ASP A 513 -5.78 -10.45 -8.13
N LEU A 514 -6.52 -10.89 -7.11
CA LEU A 514 -7.81 -11.55 -7.26
C LEU A 514 -8.92 -10.58 -7.68
N LYS A 515 -8.91 -9.32 -7.20
CA LYS A 515 -9.81 -8.27 -7.75
C LYS A 515 -9.54 -8.04 -9.24
N SER A 516 -8.27 -7.93 -9.62
CA SER A 516 -7.85 -7.72 -11.01
C SER A 516 -8.35 -8.85 -11.91
N LEU A 517 -8.18 -10.10 -11.45
CA LEU A 517 -8.68 -11.27 -12.15
C LEU A 517 -10.22 -11.28 -12.23
N VAL A 518 -10.94 -10.99 -11.15
CA VAL A 518 -12.41 -10.93 -11.17
C VAL A 518 -12.89 -9.86 -12.17
N LYS A 519 -12.33 -8.64 -12.12
CA LYS A 519 -12.63 -7.55 -13.06
C LYS A 519 -12.24 -7.85 -14.52
N ARG A 520 -11.47 -8.91 -14.80
CA ARG A 520 -11.32 -9.40 -16.17
C ARG A 520 -12.61 -10.03 -16.70
N TYR A 521 -13.22 -10.92 -15.91
CA TYR A 521 -14.39 -11.70 -16.30
C TYR A 521 -15.72 -11.00 -16.04
N ASP A 522 -15.86 -10.40 -14.86
CA ASP A 522 -17.04 -9.66 -14.40
C ASP A 522 -17.26 -8.43 -15.31
N LYS A 523 -18.41 -8.37 -15.99
CA LYS A 523 -18.75 -7.31 -16.97
C LYS A 523 -19.86 -6.39 -16.49
N ASN A 524 -20.69 -6.81 -15.54
CA ASN A 524 -21.71 -5.97 -14.92
C ASN A 524 -21.25 -5.34 -13.59
N GLU A 525 -20.06 -5.70 -13.11
CA GLU A 525 -19.43 -5.28 -11.85
C GLU A 525 -20.26 -5.67 -10.60
N ASP A 526 -20.95 -6.83 -10.63
CA ASP A 526 -21.77 -7.36 -9.51
C ASP A 526 -21.04 -8.37 -8.58
N PHE A 527 -19.77 -8.67 -8.86
CA PHE A 527 -18.90 -9.61 -8.16
C PHE A 527 -19.26 -11.11 -8.29
N LYS A 528 -20.16 -11.49 -9.21
CA LYS A 528 -20.61 -12.86 -9.46
C LYS A 528 -20.55 -13.23 -10.94
N ILE A 529 -19.37 -13.64 -11.39
CA ILE A 529 -19.10 -14.02 -12.78
C ILE A 529 -20.03 -15.17 -13.20
N THR A 530 -20.96 -14.87 -14.10
CA THR A 530 -21.87 -15.86 -14.66
C THR A 530 -21.15 -16.76 -15.68
N TYR A 531 -21.72 -17.93 -15.99
CA TYR A 531 -21.17 -18.78 -17.06
C TYR A 531 -21.07 -18.04 -18.41
N LYS A 532 -22.00 -17.11 -18.70
CA LYS A 532 -22.00 -16.29 -19.91
C LYS A 532 -20.78 -15.35 -19.97
N GLU A 533 -20.41 -14.75 -18.84
CA GLU A 533 -19.23 -13.89 -18.75
C GLU A 533 -17.94 -14.72 -18.80
N PHE A 534 -17.91 -15.85 -18.11
CA PHE A 534 -16.79 -16.77 -18.11
C PHE A 534 -16.47 -17.28 -19.53
N ILE A 535 -17.47 -17.75 -20.29
CA ILE A 535 -17.26 -18.17 -21.67
C ILE A 535 -16.93 -16.98 -22.58
N ASN A 536 -17.57 -15.83 -22.41
CA ASN A 536 -17.26 -14.64 -23.20
C ASN A 536 -15.80 -14.19 -23.04
N GLU A 537 -15.20 -14.32 -21.87
CA GLU A 537 -13.82 -13.90 -21.63
C GLU A 537 -12.77 -15.00 -21.89
N LEU A 538 -13.13 -16.28 -21.74
CA LEU A 538 -12.20 -17.41 -21.93
C LEU A 538 -12.13 -17.94 -23.38
N MET A 539 -13.11 -17.62 -24.24
CA MET A 539 -13.08 -17.98 -25.66
C MET A 539 -12.12 -17.08 -26.47
N PRO A 540 -11.35 -17.65 -27.43
CA PRO A 540 -10.49 -16.87 -28.32
C PRO A 540 -11.24 -15.75 -29.04
N LYS A 541 -10.59 -14.59 -29.08
CA LYS A 541 -11.13 -13.34 -29.65
C LYS A 541 -10.80 -13.17 -31.12
N SER A 542 -9.71 -13.80 -31.56
CA SER A 542 -9.16 -13.77 -32.91
C SER A 542 -8.97 -15.19 -33.46
N PRO A 543 -8.75 -15.37 -34.78
CA PRO A 543 -8.45 -16.67 -35.36
C PRO A 543 -7.19 -17.30 -34.76
N LEU A 544 -7.16 -18.64 -34.70
CA LEU A 544 -6.01 -19.40 -34.22
C LEU A 544 -4.77 -19.07 -35.07
N LYS A 545 -3.73 -18.52 -34.43
CA LYS A 545 -2.45 -18.31 -35.07
C LYS A 545 -1.70 -19.65 -35.13
N GLN A 546 -1.34 -20.07 -36.34
CA GLN A 546 -0.36 -21.15 -36.53
C GLN A 546 1.02 -20.57 -36.19
N TYR A 547 1.62 -21.10 -35.12
CA TYR A 547 2.92 -20.73 -34.58
C TYR A 547 4.00 -21.76 -34.97
#